data_AF-A0A0H5RVY5-F1
#
_entry.id   AF-A0A0H5RVY5-F1
#
_cell.length_a   1.000
_cell.length_b   1.000
_cell.length_c   1.000
_cell.angle_alpha   90.00
_cell.angle_beta   90.00
_cell.angle_gamma   90.00
#
_symmetry.space_group_name_H-M   'P 1'
#
loop_
_entity.id
_entity.type
_entity.pdbx_description
1 polymer ?
#
loop_
_entity_poly.entity_id
_entity_poly.type
_entity_poly.pdbx_seq_one_letter_code
_entity_poly.pdbx_strand_id
1 'polypeptide(L)'
;RAWDEESQSFLSVLSGESKDVDACLLLLDELGFVKSSDPRFVATLARIERELLHDNYMYRYVSADDFGVPSNAFTICSFWYVAALARQKGREPEARQLFEKL
;
A
#
# COMPACT_ATOMS: atom_id res chain seq x y z
N ARG A 1 4.51 13.99 -11.98
CA ARG A 1 5.59 13.10 -11.44
C ARG A 1 4.95 12.09 -10.49
N ALA A 2 5.33 10.81 -10.52
CA ALA A 2 4.68 9.77 -9.71
C ALA A 2 5.43 9.46 -8.40
N TRP A 3 6.76 9.50 -8.44
CA TRP A 3 7.62 9.37 -7.25
C TRP A 3 7.81 10.74 -6.59
N ASP A 4 7.68 10.77 -5.27
CA ASP A 4 7.94 11.94 -4.43
C ASP A 4 9.14 11.68 -3.51
N GLU A 5 10.19 12.49 -3.69
CA GLU A 5 11.43 12.35 -2.92
C GLU A 5 11.27 12.76 -1.46
N GLU A 6 10.35 13.68 -1.15
CA GLU A 6 10.17 14.17 0.22
C GLU A 6 9.52 13.11 1.11
N SER A 7 8.46 12.47 0.62
CA SER A 7 7.75 11.41 1.34
C SER A 7 8.30 10.00 1.10
N GLN A 8 9.30 9.85 0.21
CA GLN A 8 9.90 8.57 -0.17
C GLN A 8 8.83 7.55 -0.58
N SER A 9 7.90 7.95 -1.45
CA SER A 9 6.78 7.11 -1.87
C SER A 9 6.31 7.45 -3.28
N PHE A 10 5.72 6.47 -3.95
CA PHE A 10 4.78 6.77 -5.03
C PHE A 10 3.54 7.44 -4.45
N LEU A 11 2.95 8.34 -5.23
CA LEU A 11 1.77 9.11 -4.84
C LEU A 11 0.50 8.58 -5.50
N SER A 12 -0.62 8.71 -4.80
CA SER A 12 -1.96 8.40 -5.34
C SER A 12 -2.38 9.35 -6.47
N VAL A 13 -1.93 10.62 -6.41
CA VAL A 13 -2.18 11.65 -7.41
C VAL A 13 -0.87 12.11 -8.04
N LEU A 14 -0.85 12.17 -9.37
CA LEU A 14 0.33 12.63 -10.11
C LEU A 14 0.66 14.08 -9.80
N SER A 15 1.95 14.39 -9.86
CA SER A 15 2.48 15.77 -9.75
C SER A 15 2.37 16.40 -8.36
N GLY A 16 2.05 15.61 -7.33
CA GLY A 16 2.17 16.06 -5.94
C GLY A 16 1.01 16.91 -5.44
N GLU A 17 -0.13 16.89 -6.14
CA GLU A 17 -1.34 17.61 -5.71
C GLU A 17 -1.89 17.07 -4.38
N SER A 18 -1.65 15.78 -4.11
CA SER A 18 -1.82 15.18 -2.79
C SER A 18 -0.55 14.40 -2.43
N LYS A 19 -0.21 14.42 -1.15
CA LYS A 19 0.85 13.59 -0.56
C LYS A 19 0.31 12.26 -0.03
N ASP A 20 -0.99 12.01 -0.12
CA ASP A 20 -1.63 10.83 0.45
C ASP A 20 -1.30 9.56 -0.34
N VAL A 21 -1.27 8.44 0.38
CA VAL A 21 -1.14 7.11 -0.23
C VAL A 21 -2.49 6.44 -0.38
N ASP A 22 -2.61 5.61 -1.41
CA ASP A 22 -3.75 4.71 -1.63
C ASP A 22 -3.21 3.27 -1.76
N ALA A 23 -3.92 2.30 -1.20
CA ALA A 23 -3.57 0.89 -1.27
C ALA A 23 -3.43 0.34 -2.70
N CYS A 24 -4.02 0.99 -3.71
CA CYS A 24 -3.85 0.62 -5.13
C CYS A 24 -2.38 0.69 -5.58
N LEU A 25 -1.54 1.47 -4.91
CA LEU A 25 -0.10 1.54 -5.20
C LEU A 25 0.62 0.20 -4.95
N LEU A 26 0.03 -0.70 -4.14
CA LEU A 26 0.51 -2.07 -3.94
C LEU A 26 0.47 -2.92 -5.23
N LEU A 27 -0.37 -2.52 -6.18
CA LEU A 27 -0.53 -3.21 -7.47
C LEU A 27 0.54 -2.83 -8.50
N LEU A 28 1.38 -1.82 -8.22
CA LEU A 28 2.39 -1.37 -9.20
C LEU A 28 3.37 -2.48 -9.59
N ASP A 29 3.73 -3.35 -8.65
CA ASP A 29 4.56 -4.53 -8.93
C ASP A 29 3.79 -5.59 -9.73
N GLU A 30 2.55 -5.89 -9.34
CA GLU A 30 1.72 -6.88 -10.03
C GLU A 30 1.43 -6.52 -11.49
N LEU A 31 1.22 -5.24 -11.74
CA LEU A 31 0.97 -4.68 -13.07
C LEU A 31 2.27 -4.46 -13.87
N GLY A 32 3.44 -4.70 -13.27
CA GLY A 32 4.73 -4.62 -13.94
C GLY A 32 5.30 -3.20 -14.14
N PHE A 33 4.78 -2.20 -13.42
CA PHE A 33 5.33 -0.83 -13.46
C PHE A 33 6.68 -0.73 -12.75
N VAL A 34 6.85 -1.50 -11.68
CA VAL A 34 8.08 -1.58 -10.88
C VAL A 34 8.33 -3.04 -10.48
N LYS A 35 9.55 -3.37 -10.05
CA LYS A 35 9.83 -4.68 -9.45
C LYS A 35 9.57 -4.62 -7.95
N SER A 36 9.16 -5.74 -7.35
CA SER A 36 8.99 -5.86 -5.89
C SER A 36 10.24 -5.48 -5.08
N SER A 37 11.43 -5.61 -5.69
CA SER A 37 12.72 -5.24 -5.10
C SER A 37 13.18 -3.80 -5.40
N ASP A 38 12.42 -3.02 -6.18
CA ASP A 38 12.73 -1.61 -6.44
C ASP A 38 12.69 -0.85 -5.10
N PRO A 39 13.77 -0.15 -4.71
CA PRO A 39 13.81 0.60 -3.45
C PRO A 39 12.64 1.56 -3.27
N ARG A 40 12.13 2.13 -4.36
CA ARG A 40 10.97 3.03 -4.35
C ARG A 40 9.68 2.30 -4.01
N PHE A 41 9.49 1.09 -4.55
CA PHE A 41 8.35 0.25 -4.21
C PHE A 41 8.42 -0.23 -2.77
N VAL A 42 9.61 -0.64 -2.31
CA VAL A 42 9.84 -1.05 -0.92
C VAL A 42 9.50 0.09 0.05
N ALA A 43 9.96 1.32 -0.24
CA ALA A 43 9.65 2.49 0.56
C ALA A 43 8.14 2.83 0.54
N THR A 44 7.50 2.73 -0.62
CA THR A 44 6.05 2.91 -0.78
C THR A 44 5.26 1.87 0.03
N LEU A 45 5.64 0.59 -0.02
CA LEU A 45 5.01 -0.47 0.77
C LEU A 45 5.11 -0.17 2.26
N ALA A 46 6.30 0.21 2.75
CA ALA A 46 6.53 0.54 4.15
C ALA A 46 5.70 1.76 4.60
N ARG A 47 5.50 2.72 3.70
CA ARG A 47 4.63 3.88 3.96
C ARG A 47 3.16 3.48 4.06
N ILE A 48 2.66 2.71 3.10
CA ILE A 48 1.28 2.19 3.10
C ILE A 48 1.01 1.36 4.35
N GLU A 49 1.94 0.48 4.72
CA GLU A 49 1.85 -0.32 5.94
C GLU A 49 1.70 0.56 7.18
N ARG A 50 2.52 1.61 7.31
CA ARG A 50 2.44 2.52 8.46
C ARG A 50 1.14 3.35 8.50
N GLU A 51 0.66 3.79 7.34
CA GLU A 51 -0.42 4.78 7.26
C GLU A 51 -1.81 4.15 7.09
N LEU A 52 -1.89 2.96 6.50
CA LEU A 52 -3.17 2.35 6.09
C LEU A 52 -3.43 0.98 6.72
N LEU A 53 -2.47 0.33 7.39
CA LEU A 53 -2.72 -0.93 8.11
C LEU A 53 -3.27 -0.64 9.51
N HIS A 54 -4.49 -1.09 9.79
CA HIS A 54 -5.12 -1.02 11.09
C HIS A 54 -5.40 -2.43 11.59
N ASP A 55 -4.71 -2.85 12.63
CA ASP A 55 -4.65 -4.24 13.10
C ASP A 55 -4.24 -5.20 11.97
N ASN A 56 -5.17 -6.03 11.47
CA ASN A 56 -4.92 -6.94 10.35
C ASN A 56 -5.57 -6.45 9.04
N TYR A 57 -6.19 -5.27 9.04
CA TYR A 57 -7.00 -4.81 7.93
C TYR A 57 -6.42 -3.55 7.27
N MET A 58 -6.32 -3.58 5.94
CA MET A 58 -5.80 -2.48 5.15
C MET A 58 -6.93 -1.54 4.72
N TYR A 59 -6.80 -0.28 5.08
CA TYR A 59 -7.65 0.79 4.59
C TYR A 59 -7.23 1.17 3.18
N ARG A 60 -8.16 1.65 2.36
CA ARG A 60 -7.81 2.08 1.00
C ARG A 60 -7.01 3.38 1.02
N TYR A 61 -7.45 4.34 1.83
CA TYR A 61 -6.83 5.62 2.15
C TYR A 61 -7.37 6.08 3.51
N VAL A 62 -6.77 7.09 4.12
CA VAL A 62 -7.23 7.67 5.41
C VAL A 62 -7.72 9.11 5.30
N SER A 63 -7.53 9.74 4.14
CA SER A 63 -8.03 11.08 3.86
C SER A 63 -9.56 11.09 3.78
N ALA A 64 -10.16 12.18 4.24
CA ALA A 64 -11.60 12.38 4.10
C ALA A 64 -11.97 12.52 2.63
N ASP A 65 -12.97 11.78 2.18
CA ASP A 65 -13.56 11.89 0.85
C ASP A 65 -15.02 12.36 0.95
N ASP A 66 -15.77 12.25 -0.16
CA ASP A 66 -17.20 12.60 -0.21
C ASP A 66 -18.07 11.75 0.76
N PHE A 67 -17.53 10.65 1.31
CA PHE A 67 -18.13 9.76 2.29
C PHE A 67 -17.59 9.99 3.72
N GLY A 68 -16.65 10.92 3.91
CA GLY A 68 -16.03 11.25 5.19
C GLY A 68 -14.73 10.51 5.46
N VAL A 69 -14.32 10.43 6.72
CA VAL A 69 -13.13 9.64 7.10
C VAL A 69 -13.51 8.16 7.09
N PRO A 70 -12.76 7.29 6.39
CA PRO A 70 -13.06 5.87 6.35
C PRO A 70 -13.10 5.25 7.75
N SER A 71 -14.15 4.47 8.04
CA SER A 71 -14.32 3.77 9.32
C SER A 71 -14.16 2.25 9.21
N ASN A 72 -14.09 1.74 7.98
CA ASN A 72 -14.04 0.31 7.68
C ASN A 72 -12.93 0.06 6.66
N ALA A 73 -12.21 -1.05 6.86
CA ALA A 73 -11.30 -1.53 5.84
C ALA A 73 -12.05 -2.14 4.66
N PHE A 74 -11.45 -2.05 3.47
CA PHE A 74 -11.94 -2.76 2.29
C PHE A 74 -11.10 -4.02 2.09
N THR A 75 -11.68 -5.20 2.34
CA THR A 75 -10.94 -6.46 2.46
C THR A 75 -10.01 -6.77 1.28
N ILE A 76 -10.37 -6.34 0.06
CA ILE A 76 -9.50 -6.51 -1.12
C ILE A 76 -8.14 -5.81 -0.96
N CYS A 77 -8.10 -4.66 -0.28
CA CYS A 77 -6.85 -3.95 0.00
C CYS A 77 -5.94 -4.77 0.93
N SER A 78 -6.52 -5.51 1.88
CA SER A 78 -5.74 -6.43 2.73
C SER A 78 -5.12 -7.55 1.91
N PHE A 79 -5.87 -8.09 0.93
CA PHE A 79 -5.32 -9.10 0.02
C PHE A 79 -4.24 -8.55 -0.92
N TRP A 80 -4.37 -7.31 -1.40
CA TRP A 80 -3.29 -6.65 -2.15
C TRP A 80 -2.03 -6.51 -1.32
N TYR A 81 -2.16 -6.18 -0.03
CA TYR A 81 -1.04 -6.10 0.88
C TYR A 81 -0.40 -7.46 1.12
N VAL A 82 -1.19 -8.50 1.42
CA VAL A 82 -0.70 -9.89 1.50
C VAL A 82 0.06 -10.29 0.23
N ALA A 83 -0.47 -9.98 -0.95
CA ALA A 83 0.17 -10.33 -2.22
C ALA A 83 1.50 -9.56 -2.42
N ALA A 84 1.53 -8.27 -2.07
CA ALA A 84 2.74 -7.45 -2.12
C ALA A 84 3.83 -7.99 -1.16
N LEU A 85 3.44 -8.38 0.06
CA LEU A 85 4.34 -9.04 1.02
C LEU A 85 4.89 -10.35 0.47
N ALA A 86 4.03 -11.20 -0.11
CA ALA A 86 4.44 -12.49 -0.66
C ALA A 86 5.41 -12.37 -1.85
N ARG A 87 5.42 -11.23 -2.55
CA ARG A 87 6.37 -10.92 -3.63
C ARG A 87 7.66 -10.26 -3.13
N GLN A 88 7.71 -9.81 -1.88
CA GLN A 88 8.93 -9.32 -1.25
C GLN A 88 9.72 -10.45 -0.62
N LYS A 89 10.97 -10.59 -1.05
CA LYS A 89 11.89 -11.62 -0.56
C LYS A 89 12.03 -11.56 0.97
N GLY A 90 11.65 -12.63 1.65
CA GLY A 90 11.77 -12.78 3.11
C GLY A 90 10.53 -12.37 3.90
N ARG A 91 9.48 -11.86 3.25
CA ARG A 91 8.20 -11.48 3.89
C ARG A 91 7.08 -12.50 3.64
N GLU A 92 7.37 -13.63 3.00
CA GLU A 92 6.39 -14.69 2.75
C GLU A 92 5.77 -15.28 4.03
N PRO A 93 6.50 -15.49 5.15
CA PRO A 93 5.91 -15.95 6.40
C PRO A 93 4.91 -14.94 6.99
N GLU A 94 5.22 -13.66 6.90
CA GLU A 94 4.34 -12.57 7.34
C GLU A 94 3.08 -12.50 6.48
N ALA A 95 3.24 -12.59 5.15
CA ALA A 95 2.12 -12.66 4.22
C ALA A 95 1.17 -13.82 4.54
N ARG A 96 1.72 -15.00 4.86
CA ARG A 96 0.94 -16.18 5.27
C ARG A 96 0.18 -15.94 6.55
N GLN A 97 0.85 -15.42 7.58
CA GLN A 97 0.22 -15.15 8.88
C GLN A 97 -0.92 -14.15 8.74
N LEU A 98 -0.75 -13.11 7.93
CA LEU A 98 -1.80 -12.12 7.71
C LEU A 98 -2.97 -12.72 6.92
N PHE A 99 -2.69 -13.50 5.87
CA PHE A 99 -3.72 -14.19 5.08
C PHE A 99 -4.62 -15.09 5.94
N GLU A 100 -4.07 -15.79 6.92
CA GLU A 100 -4.82 -16.68 7.82
C GLU A 100 -5.71 -15.95 8.83
N LYS A 101 -5.51 -14.65 9.03
CA LYS A 101 -6.30 -13.82 9.95
C LYS A 101 -7.44 -13.05 9.27
N LEU A 102 -7.42 -12.98 7.93
CA LEU A 102 -8.42 -12.29 7.10
C LEU A 102 -9.62 -13.19 6.82
#